data_AF-A0A9D5VC55-F1
#
_entry.id   AF-A0A9D5VC55-F1
#
_cell.length_a   1.000
_cell.length_b   1.000
_cell.length_c   1.000
_cell.angle_alpha   90.00
_cell.angle_beta   90.00
_cell.angle_gamma   90.00
#
_symmetry.space_group_name_H-M   'P 1'
#
loop_
_entity.id
_entity.type
_entity.pdbx_description
1 polymer ?
#
loop_
_entity_poly.entity_id
_entity_poly.type
_entity_poly.pdbx_seq_one_letter_code
_entity_poly.pdbx_strand_id
1 'polypeptide(L)'
;MSITSKDLLRLAQRLAGSHLEVDLRDAGNRAYFAAFHASLQLSVALGLLAPQVREQEGHHKRLIRAMQTAKVPGVDQADFAVRRLGQALRSLRDQRNVSEYRLDKSFVRSQAKQMIITGERILNEVERILWEYRGRDVAEGGAMDSLWLEQEPDDPSPGDAVQPQGETGPLPPAPPEASDVEQAPVGAASPVPLPDAITPPPASAHAEAPFSPAPHTDDEKNGQGDNQGKPECGQ
;
A
#
# COMPACT_ATOMS: atom_id res chain seq x y z
N MET A 1 -20.62 -6.89 -10.47
CA MET A 1 -20.35 -5.89 -9.41
C MET A 1 -18.85 -5.67 -9.36
N SER A 2 -18.38 -4.45 -9.56
CA SER A 2 -16.95 -4.13 -9.52
C SER A 2 -16.45 -4.07 -8.07
N ILE A 3 -15.20 -4.50 -7.84
CA ILE A 3 -14.55 -4.45 -6.51
C ILE A 3 -14.00 -3.03 -6.29
N THR A 4 -14.30 -2.43 -5.15
CA THR A 4 -13.78 -1.09 -4.80
C THR A 4 -12.54 -1.14 -3.90
N SER A 5 -11.81 -0.04 -3.79
CA SER A 5 -10.70 0.12 -2.83
C SER A 5 -11.15 -0.14 -1.38
N LYS A 6 -12.39 0.23 -1.02
CA LYS A 6 -12.96 -0.03 0.31
C LYS A 6 -13.20 -1.51 0.56
N ASP A 7 -13.62 -2.26 -0.46
CA ASP A 7 -13.84 -3.70 -0.35
C ASP A 7 -12.51 -4.44 -0.16
N LEU A 8 -11.46 -4.02 -0.87
CA LEU A 8 -10.11 -4.54 -0.66
C LEU A 8 -9.60 -4.27 0.76
N LEU A 9 -9.81 -3.06 1.29
CA LEU A 9 -9.41 -2.73 2.66
C LEU A 9 -10.19 -3.54 3.71
N ARG A 10 -11.50 -3.71 3.54
CA ARG A 10 -12.33 -4.58 4.40
C ARG A 10 -11.86 -6.03 4.38
N LEU A 11 -11.51 -6.56 3.20
CA LEU A 11 -10.94 -7.89 3.08
C LEU A 11 -9.61 -7.99 3.83
N ALA A 12 -8.72 -7.00 3.68
CA ALA A 12 -7.44 -6.95 4.40
C ALA A 12 -7.65 -7.00 5.92
N GLN A 13 -8.61 -6.23 6.44
CA GLN A 13 -8.96 -6.21 7.87
C GLN A 13 -9.43 -7.57 8.37
N ARG A 14 -10.26 -8.30 7.59
CA ARG A 14 -10.70 -9.66 7.95
C ARG A 14 -9.52 -10.63 8.00
N LEU A 15 -8.67 -10.63 6.97
CA LEU A 15 -7.51 -11.52 6.87
C LEU A 15 -6.48 -11.29 7.99
N ALA A 16 -6.32 -10.04 8.44
CA ALA A 16 -5.43 -9.70 9.55
C ALA A 16 -5.84 -10.30 10.91
N GLY A 17 -7.06 -10.82 11.03
CA GLY A 17 -7.52 -11.59 12.19
C GLY A 17 -6.94 -13.01 12.25
N SER A 18 -6.39 -13.53 11.15
CA SER A 18 -5.85 -14.88 11.07
C SER A 18 -4.58 -15.06 11.91
N HIS A 19 -4.28 -16.33 12.21
CA HIS A 19 -3.02 -16.77 12.81
C HIS A 19 -2.04 -17.35 11.78
N LEU A 20 -2.50 -17.57 10.54
CA LEU A 20 -1.68 -18.11 9.46
C LEU A 20 -0.91 -16.98 8.76
N GLU A 21 0.38 -17.19 8.53
CA GLU A 21 1.24 -16.21 7.86
C GLU A 21 0.77 -15.89 6.43
N VAL A 22 0.25 -16.88 5.69
CA VAL A 22 -0.26 -16.68 4.32
C VAL A 22 -1.39 -15.65 4.27
N ASP A 23 -2.32 -15.71 5.23
CA ASP A 23 -3.43 -14.76 5.32
C ASP A 23 -2.94 -13.37 5.72
N LEU A 24 -1.93 -13.29 6.59
CA LEU A 24 -1.32 -12.01 6.97
C LEU A 24 -0.60 -11.34 5.79
N ARG A 25 0.09 -12.13 4.95
CA ARG A 25 0.70 -11.65 3.70
C ARG A 25 -0.36 -11.16 2.72
N ASP A 26 -1.45 -11.92 2.52
CA ASP A 26 -2.55 -11.48 1.65
C ASP A 26 -3.22 -10.21 2.23
N ALA A 27 -3.40 -10.11 3.54
CA ALA A 27 -3.91 -8.89 4.19
C ALA A 27 -3.05 -7.66 3.83
N GLY A 28 -1.72 -7.76 3.92
CA GLY A 28 -0.80 -6.71 3.51
C GLY A 28 -0.94 -6.35 2.03
N ASN A 29 -1.06 -7.35 1.15
CA ASN A 29 -1.23 -7.14 -0.29
C ASN A 29 -2.54 -6.43 -0.62
N ARG A 30 -3.66 -6.85 0.00
CA ARG A 30 -4.98 -6.21 -0.20
C ARG A 30 -4.99 -4.76 0.29
N ALA A 31 -4.35 -4.47 1.42
CA ALA A 31 -4.19 -3.09 1.91
C ALA A 31 -3.39 -2.22 0.94
N TYR A 32 -2.31 -2.74 0.36
CA TYR A 32 -1.55 -2.05 -0.67
C TYR A 32 -2.39 -1.78 -1.93
N PHE A 33 -3.13 -2.77 -2.45
CA PHE A 33 -3.95 -2.58 -3.64
C PHE A 33 -5.08 -1.58 -3.41
N ALA A 34 -5.71 -1.58 -2.23
CA ALA A 34 -6.67 -0.55 -1.84
C ALA A 34 -6.06 0.85 -1.95
N ALA A 35 -4.90 1.05 -1.33
CA ALA A 35 -4.18 2.33 -1.37
C ALA A 35 -3.76 2.73 -2.78
N PHE A 36 -3.31 1.76 -3.59
CA PHE A 36 -2.91 1.99 -4.98
C PHE A 36 -4.08 2.47 -5.84
N HIS A 37 -5.23 1.80 -5.79
CA HIS A 37 -6.39 2.18 -6.61
C HIS A 37 -6.98 3.53 -6.20
N ALA A 38 -7.06 3.82 -4.89
CA ALA A 38 -7.46 5.15 -4.41
C ALA A 38 -6.47 6.24 -4.89
N SER A 39 -5.17 6.00 -4.77
CA SER A 39 -4.13 6.93 -5.22
C SER A 39 -4.13 7.15 -6.74
N LEU A 40 -4.44 6.10 -7.50
CA LEU A 40 -4.59 6.18 -8.95
C LEU A 40 -5.77 7.08 -9.31
N GLN A 41 -6.93 6.86 -8.69
CA GLN A 41 -8.12 7.69 -8.88
C GLN A 41 -7.82 9.17 -8.60
N LEU A 42 -7.16 9.46 -7.48
CA LEU A 42 -6.73 10.82 -7.14
C LEU A 42 -5.81 11.40 -8.22
N SER A 43 -4.82 10.62 -8.66
CA SER A 43 -3.81 11.10 -9.60
C SER A 43 -4.40 11.46 -10.96
N VAL A 44 -5.40 10.71 -11.44
CA VAL A 44 -6.04 11.09 -12.70
C VAL A 44 -7.04 12.23 -12.50
N ALA A 45 -7.78 12.27 -11.38
CA ALA A 45 -8.66 13.40 -11.07
C ALA A 45 -7.90 14.75 -11.02
N LEU A 46 -6.67 14.73 -10.51
CA LEU A 46 -5.78 15.90 -10.47
C LEU A 46 -4.96 16.12 -11.76
N GLY A 47 -5.16 15.30 -12.79
CA GLY A 47 -4.41 15.41 -14.06
C GLY A 47 -2.92 15.07 -13.96
N LEU A 48 -2.48 14.38 -12.91
CA LEU A 48 -1.08 13.99 -12.70
C LEU A 48 -0.65 12.82 -13.59
N LEU A 49 -1.60 12.00 -14.03
CA LEU A 49 -1.39 10.89 -14.95
C LEU A 49 -2.43 10.94 -16.06
N ALA A 50 -1.99 10.79 -17.31
CA ALA A 50 -2.90 10.58 -18.42
C ALA A 50 -3.43 9.12 -18.40
N PRO A 51 -4.71 8.88 -18.79
CA PRO A 51 -5.33 7.55 -18.76
C PRO A 51 -4.62 6.49 -19.63
N GLN A 52 -3.79 6.87 -20.61
CA GLN A 52 -3.39 5.98 -21.71
C GLN A 52 -1.89 5.79 -21.96
N VAL A 53 -1.00 6.08 -21.02
CA VAL A 53 0.44 5.94 -21.32
C VAL A 53 0.87 4.47 -21.24
N ARG A 54 0.93 3.80 -22.41
CA ARG A 54 1.45 2.44 -22.69
C ARG A 54 2.98 2.38 -22.61
N GLU A 55 3.59 2.84 -21.51
CA GLU A 55 5.05 2.84 -21.36
C GLU A 55 5.59 1.69 -20.50
N GLN A 56 6.83 1.31 -20.81
CA GLN A 56 7.60 0.19 -20.24
C GLN A 56 7.88 0.29 -18.72
N GLU A 57 7.60 1.43 -18.09
CA GLU A 57 7.76 1.59 -16.63
C GLU A 57 6.55 1.01 -15.88
N GLY A 58 6.78 0.05 -15.00
CA GLY A 58 5.71 -0.61 -14.26
C GLY A 58 4.78 0.38 -13.56
N HIS A 59 3.47 0.27 -13.82
CA HIS A 59 2.42 1.23 -13.45
C HIS A 59 2.52 1.77 -12.01
N HIS A 60 2.93 0.94 -11.05
CA HIS A 60 3.10 1.34 -9.65
C HIS A 60 4.21 2.39 -9.41
N LYS A 61 5.38 2.22 -10.05
CA LYS A 61 6.51 3.16 -9.87
C LYS A 61 6.17 4.53 -10.45
N ARG A 62 5.52 4.54 -11.62
CA ARG A 62 5.08 5.75 -12.30
C ARG A 62 4.08 6.54 -11.45
N LEU A 63 3.07 5.87 -10.88
CA LEU A 63 2.11 6.50 -9.97
C LEU A 63 2.79 7.13 -8.76
N ILE A 64 3.64 6.37 -8.06
CA ILE A 64 4.38 6.86 -6.90
C ILE A 64 5.20 8.10 -7.26
N ARG A 65 5.94 8.05 -8.39
CA ARG A 65 6.75 9.17 -8.87
C ARG A 65 5.89 10.39 -9.16
N ALA A 66 4.80 10.23 -9.91
CA ALA A 66 3.89 11.31 -10.27
C ALA A 66 3.35 12.02 -9.01
N MET A 67 2.92 11.26 -7.99
CA MET A 67 2.46 11.82 -6.72
C MET A 67 3.59 12.52 -5.95
N GLN A 68 4.79 11.94 -5.91
CA GLN A 68 5.95 12.51 -5.21
C GLN A 68 6.47 13.81 -5.85
N THR A 69 6.23 14.00 -7.14
CA THR A 69 6.59 15.23 -7.87
C THR A 69 5.38 16.11 -8.18
N ALA A 70 4.22 15.83 -7.58
CA ALA A 70 2.97 16.49 -7.91
C ALA A 70 3.06 18.01 -7.71
N LYS A 71 2.43 18.72 -8.65
CA LYS A 71 2.09 20.14 -8.59
C LYS A 71 0.61 20.24 -8.94
N VAL A 72 -0.21 20.52 -7.94
CA VAL A 72 -1.66 20.57 -8.01
C VAL A 72 -2.07 22.04 -8.17
N PRO A 73 -2.52 22.45 -9.36
CA PRO A 73 -2.95 23.84 -9.57
C PRO A 73 -4.18 24.14 -8.72
N GLY A 74 -4.23 25.36 -8.17
CA GLY A 74 -5.43 25.91 -7.56
C GLY A 74 -5.79 25.40 -6.16
N VAL A 75 -5.02 24.50 -5.54
CA VAL A 75 -5.28 24.07 -4.14
C VAL A 75 -4.04 24.26 -3.28
N ASP A 76 -4.04 25.36 -2.53
CA ASP A 76 -2.98 25.64 -1.56
C ASP A 76 -2.85 24.46 -0.59
N GLN A 77 -1.61 23.99 -0.38
CA GLN A 77 -1.22 22.84 0.44
C GLN A 77 -1.54 21.43 -0.12
N ALA A 78 -2.32 21.28 -1.20
CA ALA A 78 -2.58 19.95 -1.77
C ALA A 78 -1.31 19.26 -2.29
N ASP A 79 -0.37 20.03 -2.86
CA ASP A 79 0.94 19.54 -3.28
C ASP A 79 1.63 18.73 -2.18
N PHE A 80 1.67 19.31 -0.97
CA PHE A 80 2.35 18.68 0.15
C PHE A 80 1.65 17.40 0.58
N ALA A 81 0.31 17.41 0.64
CA ALA A 81 -0.48 16.24 0.99
C ALA A 81 -0.29 15.11 -0.06
N VAL A 82 -0.40 15.40 -1.35
CA VAL A 82 -0.21 14.43 -2.43
C VAL A 82 1.20 13.84 -2.43
N ARG A 83 2.23 14.65 -2.20
CA ARG A 83 3.61 14.16 -2.10
C ARG A 83 3.81 13.24 -0.90
N ARG A 84 3.20 13.56 0.25
CA ARG A 84 3.20 12.68 1.43
C ARG A 84 2.48 11.36 1.15
N LEU A 85 1.36 11.38 0.42
CA LEU A 85 0.68 10.17 -0.04
C LEU A 85 1.58 9.33 -0.94
N GLY A 86 2.29 9.94 -1.89
CA GLY A 86 3.26 9.24 -2.73
C GLY A 86 4.38 8.56 -1.93
N GLN A 87 4.88 9.21 -0.87
CA GLN A 87 5.86 8.60 0.05
C GLN A 87 5.28 7.42 0.83
N ALA A 88 4.07 7.57 1.37
CA ALA A 88 3.38 6.49 2.09
C ALA A 88 3.10 5.29 1.17
N LEU A 89 2.66 5.54 -0.06
CA LEU A 89 2.42 4.50 -1.07
C LEU A 89 3.71 3.76 -1.45
N ARG A 90 4.85 4.48 -1.55
CA ARG A 90 6.17 3.85 -1.74
C ARG A 90 6.52 2.90 -0.60
N SER A 91 6.32 3.33 0.66
CA SER A 91 6.56 2.49 1.82
C SER A 91 5.70 1.22 1.81
N LEU A 92 4.41 1.33 1.46
CA LEU A 92 3.53 0.17 1.31
C LEU A 92 4.00 -0.76 0.20
N ARG A 93 4.41 -0.23 -0.96
CA ARG A 93 4.94 -1.03 -2.07
C ARG A 93 6.19 -1.82 -1.65
N ASP A 94 7.09 -1.19 -0.91
CA ASP A 94 8.31 -1.83 -0.45
C ASP A 94 7.99 -2.96 0.56
N GLN A 95 7.03 -2.76 1.46
CA GLN A 95 6.52 -3.80 2.36
C GLN A 95 5.81 -4.93 1.61
N ARG A 96 5.03 -4.60 0.58
CA ARG A 96 4.36 -5.58 -0.30
C ARG A 96 5.37 -6.48 -1.04
N ASN A 97 6.51 -5.93 -1.45
CA ASN A 97 7.57 -6.77 -2.04
C ASN A 97 8.13 -7.78 -1.04
N VAL A 98 8.14 -7.46 0.26
CA VAL A 98 8.52 -8.40 1.32
C VAL A 98 7.45 -9.47 1.51
N SER A 99 6.17 -9.09 1.55
CA SER A 99 5.07 -10.06 1.72
C SER A 99 4.94 -11.01 0.53
N GLU A 100 5.18 -10.58 -0.71
CA GLU A 100 5.03 -11.45 -1.89
C GLU A 100 6.29 -12.25 -2.23
N TYR A 101 7.46 -11.63 -2.22
CA TYR A 101 8.65 -12.23 -2.84
C TYR A 101 9.68 -12.76 -1.85
N ARG A 102 9.52 -12.47 -0.54
CA ARG A 102 10.48 -12.88 0.49
C ARG A 102 9.85 -13.89 1.43
N LEU A 103 9.72 -15.13 0.94
CA LEU A 103 9.20 -16.27 1.70
C LEU A 103 10.19 -16.74 2.79
N ASP A 104 11.47 -16.38 2.66
CA ASP A 104 12.54 -16.62 3.63
C ASP A 104 12.43 -15.73 4.88
N LYS A 105 11.63 -14.66 4.83
CA LYS A 105 11.45 -13.71 5.94
C LYS A 105 10.08 -13.88 6.55
N SER A 106 9.97 -13.96 7.87
CA SER A 106 8.66 -14.01 8.53
C SER A 106 7.84 -12.74 8.30
N PHE A 107 6.54 -12.92 8.05
CA PHE A 107 5.58 -11.84 7.96
C PHE A 107 4.57 -11.91 9.10
N VAL A 108 4.68 -11.00 10.07
CA VAL A 108 3.93 -11.07 11.33
C VAL A 108 2.71 -10.15 11.35
N ARG A 109 1.79 -10.41 12.28
CA ARG A 109 0.51 -9.68 12.40
C ARG A 109 0.68 -8.17 12.56
N SER A 110 1.73 -7.72 13.25
CA SER A 110 2.01 -6.28 13.42
C SER A 110 2.34 -5.59 12.09
N GLN A 111 3.04 -6.28 11.16
CA GLN A 111 3.34 -5.75 9.83
C GLN A 111 2.06 -5.64 8.98
N ALA A 112 1.23 -6.69 8.96
CA ALA A 112 -0.07 -6.65 8.29
C ALA A 112 -0.93 -5.49 8.79
N LYS A 113 -1.04 -5.32 10.12
CA LYS A 113 -1.79 -4.22 10.74
C LYS A 113 -1.22 -2.85 10.37
N GLN A 114 0.10 -2.69 10.34
CA GLN A 114 0.74 -1.43 9.96
C GLN A 114 0.44 -1.07 8.50
N MET A 115 0.46 -2.06 7.60
CA MET A 115 0.06 -1.85 6.20
C MET A 115 -1.40 -1.43 6.07
N ILE A 116 -2.32 -2.07 6.82
CA ILE A 116 -3.75 -1.71 6.86
C ILE A 116 -3.95 -0.27 7.35
N ILE A 117 -3.36 0.11 8.49
CA ILE A 117 -3.45 1.47 9.04
C ILE A 117 -2.95 2.50 8.03
N THR A 118 -1.86 2.18 7.33
CA THR A 118 -1.29 3.08 6.32
C THR A 118 -2.19 3.18 5.09
N GLY A 119 -2.76 2.06 4.65
CA GLY A 119 -3.72 2.03 3.54
C GLY A 119 -4.99 2.82 3.87
N GLU A 120 -5.55 2.66 5.06
CA GLU A 120 -6.71 3.41 5.54
C GLU A 120 -6.44 4.92 5.58
N ARG A 121 -5.28 5.33 6.11
CA ARG A 121 -4.86 6.75 6.10
C ARG A 121 -4.78 7.32 4.69
N ILE A 122 -4.22 6.56 3.74
CA ILE A 122 -4.15 6.98 2.33
C ILE A 122 -5.57 7.14 1.76
N LEU A 123 -6.47 6.19 1.99
CA LEU A 123 -7.85 6.25 1.50
C LEU A 123 -8.59 7.48 2.03
N ASN A 124 -8.54 7.71 3.35
CA ASN A 124 -9.23 8.84 3.96
C ASN A 124 -8.70 10.19 3.44
N GLU A 125 -7.39 10.30 3.27
CA GLU A 125 -6.77 11.52 2.76
C GLU A 125 -7.05 11.74 1.26
N VAL A 126 -7.08 10.66 0.46
CA VAL A 126 -7.54 10.73 -0.93
C VAL A 126 -8.98 11.23 -1.01
N GLU A 127 -9.88 10.68 -0.19
CA GLU A 127 -11.28 11.10 -0.14
C GLU A 127 -11.42 12.57 0.27
N ARG A 128 -10.64 13.02 1.27
CA ARG A 128 -10.59 14.42 1.68
C ARG A 128 -10.16 15.34 0.53
N ILE A 129 -9.05 15.02 -0.15
CA ILE A 129 -8.54 15.85 -1.26
C ILE A 129 -9.53 15.86 -2.43
N LEU A 130 -10.12 14.72 -2.79
CA LEU A 130 -11.13 14.65 -3.84
C LEU A 130 -12.38 15.47 -3.50
N TRP A 131 -12.81 15.45 -2.24
CA TRP A 131 -13.92 16.27 -1.76
C TRP A 131 -13.62 17.77 -1.90
N GLU A 132 -12.44 18.22 -1.46
CA GLU A 132 -12.00 19.61 -1.58
C GLU A 132 -11.86 20.06 -3.03
N TYR A 133 -11.38 19.17 -3.90
CA TYR A 133 -11.20 19.45 -5.33
C TYR A 133 -12.56 19.57 -6.05
N ARG A 134 -13.48 18.63 -5.83
CA ARG A 134 -14.83 18.66 -6.42
C ARG A 134 -15.65 19.87 -5.96
N GLY A 135 -15.51 20.27 -4.69
CA GLY A 135 -16.20 21.46 -4.17
C GLY A 135 -15.84 22.75 -4.91
N ARG A 136 -14.62 22.84 -5.46
CA ARG A 136 -14.21 23.97 -6.32
C ARG A 136 -14.71 23.82 -7.74
N ASP A 137 -14.61 22.63 -8.32
CA ASP A 137 -15.00 22.41 -9.72
C ASP A 137 -16.49 22.71 -9.95
N VAL A 138 -17.35 22.36 -8.98
CA VAL A 138 -18.77 22.74 -9.00
C VAL A 138 -18.97 24.26 -8.88
N ALA A 139 -18.15 24.95 -8.09
CA ALA A 139 -18.20 26.41 -7.97
C ALA A 139 -17.73 27.13 -9.24
N GLU A 140 -16.83 26.51 -10.00
CA GLU A 140 -16.28 27.02 -11.26
C GLU A 140 -17.10 26.58 -12.50
N GLY A 141 -18.14 25.76 -12.31
CA GLY A 141 -19.02 25.29 -13.39
C GLY A 141 -18.47 24.11 -14.21
N GLY A 142 -17.47 23.40 -13.69
CA GLY A 142 -16.86 22.23 -14.33
C GLY A 142 -17.69 20.95 -14.16
N ALA A 143 -18.14 20.37 -15.27
CA ALA A 143 -18.83 19.08 -15.30
C ALA A 143 -17.83 17.91 -15.39
N MET A 144 -17.33 17.44 -14.24
CA MET A 144 -16.40 16.30 -14.15
C MET A 144 -17.07 14.92 -14.01
N ASP A 145 -18.38 14.86 -13.77
CA ASP A 145 -19.07 13.61 -13.39
C ASP A 145 -19.22 12.58 -14.54
N SER A 146 -18.97 12.96 -15.79
CA SER A 146 -19.20 12.07 -16.94
C SER A 146 -17.99 11.25 -17.39
N LEU A 147 -16.78 11.51 -16.87
CA LEU A 147 -15.57 10.88 -17.43
C LEU A 147 -15.14 9.57 -16.74
N TRP A 148 -15.75 9.22 -15.61
CA TRP A 148 -15.14 8.28 -14.66
C TRP A 148 -15.87 6.95 -14.44
N LEU A 149 -17.09 6.77 -14.95
CA LEU A 149 -17.87 5.55 -14.65
C LEU A 149 -17.97 4.52 -15.79
N GLU A 150 -17.59 4.84 -17.04
CA GLU A 150 -17.93 3.96 -18.19
C GLU A 150 -16.85 3.84 -19.28
N GLN A 151 -15.56 3.95 -18.94
CA GLN A 151 -14.55 3.33 -19.81
C GLN A 151 -14.20 1.98 -19.20
N GLU A 152 -15.09 1.00 -19.40
CA GLU A 152 -14.64 -0.37 -19.49
C GLU A 152 -13.52 -0.37 -20.54
N PRO A 153 -12.31 -0.90 -20.24
CA PRO A 153 -11.36 -1.15 -21.31
C PRO A 153 -12.11 -1.98 -22.34
N ASP A 154 -12.12 -1.55 -23.60
CA ASP A 154 -12.64 -2.37 -24.70
C ASP A 154 -12.06 -3.78 -24.50
N ASP A 155 -12.89 -4.67 -23.95
CA ASP A 155 -12.53 -6.06 -23.74
C ASP A 155 -12.25 -6.53 -25.17
N PRO A 156 -11.00 -6.93 -25.50
CA PRO A 156 -10.67 -7.26 -26.87
C PRO A 156 -11.70 -8.29 -27.31
N SER A 157 -12.48 -7.90 -28.33
CA SER A 157 -13.59 -8.70 -28.82
C SER A 157 -13.11 -10.15 -28.95
N PRO A 158 -13.87 -11.16 -28.48
CA PRO A 158 -13.43 -12.56 -28.46
C PRO A 158 -13.04 -13.15 -29.85
N GLY A 159 -13.10 -12.35 -30.92
CA GLY A 159 -12.67 -12.68 -32.27
C GLY A 159 -11.23 -12.31 -32.64
N ASP A 160 -10.51 -11.49 -31.86
CA ASP A 160 -9.08 -11.23 -32.08
C ASP A 160 -8.24 -12.32 -31.40
N ALA A 161 -8.50 -13.57 -31.78
CA ALA A 161 -7.59 -14.66 -31.56
C ALA A 161 -6.27 -14.30 -32.26
N VAL A 162 -5.28 -13.90 -31.46
CA VAL A 162 -3.87 -13.88 -31.87
C VAL A 162 -3.60 -15.26 -32.46
N GLN A 163 -3.53 -15.33 -33.78
CA GLN A 163 -3.11 -16.54 -34.47
C GLN A 163 -1.75 -16.90 -33.88
N PRO A 164 -1.56 -18.12 -33.34
CA PRO A 164 -0.25 -18.55 -32.94
C PRO A 164 0.61 -18.50 -34.20
N GLN A 165 1.53 -17.54 -34.28
CA GLN A 165 2.57 -17.57 -35.29
C GLN A 165 3.37 -18.85 -35.02
N GLY A 166 3.08 -19.87 -35.82
CA GLY A 166 3.81 -21.11 -35.84
C GLY A 166 5.20 -20.85 -36.37
N GLU A 167 6.09 -20.36 -35.50
CA GLU A 167 7.51 -20.53 -35.68
C GLU A 167 7.84 -21.99 -35.36
N THR A 168 7.71 -22.85 -36.38
CA THR A 168 8.37 -24.16 -36.39
C THR A 168 9.88 -23.94 -36.52
N GLY A 169 10.49 -23.43 -35.47
CA GLY A 169 11.93 -23.46 -35.30
C GLY A 169 12.39 -24.92 -35.13
N PRO A 170 13.55 -25.31 -35.68
CA PRO A 170 14.07 -26.66 -35.51
C PRO A 170 14.19 -26.98 -34.02
N LEU A 171 13.60 -28.11 -33.62
CA LEU A 171 13.70 -28.64 -32.26
C LEU A 171 15.18 -28.63 -31.82
N PRO A 172 15.49 -28.08 -30.62
CA PRO A 172 16.83 -28.19 -30.08
C PRO A 172 17.22 -29.68 -29.98
N PRO A 173 18.48 -30.03 -30.26
CA PRO A 173 18.94 -31.41 -30.18
C PRO A 173 18.67 -31.97 -28.79
N ALA A 174 18.19 -33.22 -28.75
CA ALA A 174 17.93 -33.94 -27.52
C ALA A 174 19.20 -33.93 -26.63
N PRO A 175 19.06 -33.69 -25.32
CA PRO A 175 20.19 -33.77 -24.40
C PRO A 175 20.79 -35.18 -24.46
N PRO A 176 22.14 -35.31 -24.39
CA PRO A 176 22.78 -36.61 -24.40
C PRO A 176 22.28 -37.45 -23.22
N GLU A 177 21.92 -38.70 -23.50
CA GLU A 177 21.56 -39.69 -22.49
C GLU A 177 22.66 -39.76 -21.44
N ALA A 178 22.31 -39.44 -20.20
CA ALA A 178 23.22 -39.50 -19.07
C ALA A 178 23.62 -40.96 -18.85
N SER A 179 24.83 -41.31 -19.29
CA SER A 179 25.51 -42.54 -18.92
C SER A 179 25.57 -42.71 -17.41
N ASP A 180 25.32 -43.94 -16.99
CA ASP A 180 25.45 -44.52 -15.65
C ASP A 180 26.30 -43.71 -14.65
N VAL A 181 25.61 -43.02 -13.73
CA VAL A 181 26.21 -42.52 -12.51
C VAL A 181 26.31 -43.69 -11.53
N GLU A 182 27.52 -44.20 -11.44
CA GLU A 182 28.02 -45.15 -10.44
C GLU A 182 27.56 -44.75 -9.03
N GLN A 183 26.76 -45.61 -8.39
CA GLN A 183 26.29 -45.42 -7.03
C GLN A 183 27.47 -45.56 -6.05
N ALA A 184 27.94 -44.44 -5.50
CA ALA A 184 28.88 -44.43 -4.40
C ALA A 184 28.25 -45.03 -3.13
N PRO A 185 29.02 -45.78 -2.33
CA PRO A 185 28.51 -46.47 -1.14
C PRO A 185 28.06 -45.47 -0.07
N VAL A 186 26.86 -45.73 0.44
CA VAL A 186 26.20 -45.01 1.54
C VAL A 186 27.04 -45.17 2.81
N GLY A 187 27.90 -44.19 3.09
CA GLY A 187 28.63 -44.09 4.34
C GLY A 187 27.65 -43.89 5.51
N ALA A 188 27.75 -44.75 6.50
CA ALA A 188 26.97 -44.70 7.73
C ALA A 188 27.10 -43.32 8.40
N ALA A 189 26.02 -42.56 8.41
CA ALA A 189 25.92 -41.30 9.15
C ALA A 189 25.96 -41.61 10.65
N SER A 190 26.99 -41.10 11.33
CA SER A 190 27.08 -41.08 12.79
C SER A 190 25.86 -40.37 13.40
N PRO A 191 25.35 -40.84 14.56
CA PRO A 191 24.21 -40.23 15.22
C PRO A 191 24.55 -38.79 15.63
N VAL A 192 23.77 -37.84 15.12
CA VAL A 192 23.79 -36.43 15.53
C VAL A 192 23.34 -36.38 17.00
N PRO A 193 24.13 -35.81 17.93
CA PRO A 193 23.70 -35.66 19.31
C PRO A 193 22.49 -34.71 19.38
N LEU A 194 21.44 -35.16 20.07
CA LEU A 194 20.27 -34.36 20.40
C LEU A 194 20.71 -33.11 21.18
N PRO A 195 20.23 -31.91 20.84
CA PRO A 195 20.50 -30.73 21.65
C PRO A 195 19.85 -30.90 23.02
N ASP A 196 20.64 -30.63 24.07
CA ASP A 196 20.21 -30.68 25.46
C ASP A 196 18.90 -29.88 25.66
N ALA A 197 18.02 -30.47 26.46
CA ALA A 197 16.74 -29.92 26.84
C ALA A 197 16.89 -28.46 27.31
N ILE A 198 16.29 -27.55 26.53
CA ILE A 198 16.19 -26.13 26.88
C ILE A 198 15.47 -26.04 28.22
N THR A 199 16.22 -25.74 29.26
CA THR A 199 15.68 -25.48 30.59
C THR A 199 14.89 -24.17 30.50
N PRO A 200 13.59 -24.15 30.84
CA PRO A 200 12.82 -22.92 30.80
C PRO A 200 13.41 -21.92 31.82
N PRO A 201 13.52 -20.62 31.47
CA PRO A 201 14.01 -19.62 32.40
C PRO A 201 13.09 -19.54 33.63
N PRO A 202 13.65 -19.28 34.83
CA PRO A 202 12.85 -19.11 36.04
C PRO A 202 11.86 -17.96 35.84
N ALA A 203 10.62 -18.19 36.26
CA ALA A 203 9.56 -17.20 36.24
C ALA A 203 10.00 -15.95 37.01
N SER A 204 10.30 -14.87 36.28
CA SER A 204 10.52 -13.55 36.86
C SER A 204 9.21 -13.09 37.51
N ALA A 205 9.17 -13.18 38.84
CA ALA A 205 8.17 -12.53 39.66
C ALA A 205 8.31 -11.01 39.50
N HIS A 206 7.57 -10.43 38.56
CA HIS A 206 7.36 -9.00 38.51
C HIS A 206 6.43 -8.63 39.66
N ALA A 207 7.03 -8.14 40.75
CA ALA A 207 6.31 -7.42 41.79
C ALA A 207 5.72 -6.15 41.17
N GLU A 208 4.39 -6.07 41.13
CA GLU A 208 3.66 -4.85 40.81
C GLU A 208 3.99 -3.79 41.87
N ALA A 209 4.64 -2.71 41.44
CA ALA A 209 4.76 -1.52 42.26
C ALA A 209 3.42 -0.76 42.24
N PRO A 210 2.91 -0.28 43.39
CA PRO A 210 1.66 0.48 43.44
C PRO A 210 1.82 1.81 42.69
N PHE A 211 0.92 2.01 41.73
CA PHE A 211 0.79 3.22 40.93
C PHE A 211 0.27 4.35 41.82
N SER A 212 1.14 5.31 42.18
CA SER A 212 0.71 6.57 42.81
C SER A 212 0.20 7.54 41.73
N PRO A 213 -1.08 7.94 41.74
CA PRO A 213 -1.57 8.97 40.84
C PRO A 213 -1.03 10.34 41.26
N ALA A 214 -0.38 11.04 40.34
CA ALA A 214 0.02 12.44 40.51
C ALA A 214 -1.22 13.35 40.52
N PRO A 215 -1.24 14.43 41.32
CA PRO A 215 -2.36 15.35 41.41
C PRO A 215 -2.53 16.16 40.13
N HIS A 216 -3.78 16.23 39.67
CA HIS A 216 -4.28 17.13 38.63
C HIS A 216 -4.09 18.57 39.11
N THR A 217 -3.26 19.36 38.42
CA THR A 217 -3.26 20.81 38.54
C THR A 217 -4.06 21.38 37.39
N ASP A 218 -5.32 21.70 37.66
CA ASP A 218 -6.12 22.60 36.85
C ASP A 218 -5.53 24.01 36.99
N ASP A 219 -5.01 24.56 35.90
CA ASP A 219 -4.64 25.97 35.83
C ASP A 219 -5.49 26.62 34.73
N GLU A 220 -6.67 27.08 35.16
CA GLU A 220 -7.47 28.07 34.47
C GLU A 220 -6.65 29.35 34.27
N LYS A 221 -6.30 29.69 33.02
CA LYS A 221 -6.06 31.08 32.65
C LYS A 221 -6.90 31.49 31.45
N ASN A 222 -8.07 31.96 31.84
CA ASN A 222 -8.89 32.95 31.18
C ASN A 222 -8.01 34.13 30.68
N GLY A 223 -8.02 34.39 29.38
CA GLY A 223 -7.21 35.40 28.72
C GLY A 223 -8.03 36.14 27.67
N GLN A 224 -9.07 36.81 28.13
CA GLN A 224 -9.91 37.72 27.36
C GLN A 224 -9.12 38.99 27.06
N GLY A 225 -8.72 39.16 25.80
CA GLY A 225 -8.00 40.32 25.30
C GLY A 225 -8.79 41.02 24.21
N ASP A 226 -9.85 41.72 24.61
CA ASP A 226 -10.37 42.84 23.82
C ASP A 226 -9.30 43.94 23.79
N ASN A 227 -8.83 44.33 22.60
CA ASN A 227 -8.43 45.72 22.45
C ASN A 227 -8.72 46.26 21.05
N GLN A 228 -9.31 47.44 21.11
CA GLN A 228 -9.89 48.25 20.06
C GLN A 228 -8.80 49.09 19.37
N GLY A 229 -9.07 49.52 18.13
CA GLY A 229 -8.63 50.84 17.66
C GLY A 229 -7.64 50.89 16.49
N LYS A 230 -8.19 51.11 15.28
CA LYS A 230 -7.97 52.25 14.32
C LYS A 230 -6.57 52.93 14.20
N PRO A 231 -6.27 53.73 13.13
CA PRO A 231 -7.03 54.04 11.91
C PRO A 231 -6.22 54.00 10.59
N GLU A 232 -6.96 54.22 9.50
CA GLU A 232 -6.55 54.75 8.20
C GLU A 232 -5.63 55.99 8.32
N CYS A 233 -4.70 56.16 7.36
CA CYS A 233 -4.58 57.31 6.46
C CYS A 233 -3.13 57.43 5.93
N GLY A 234 -2.97 57.63 4.63
CA GLY A 234 -1.69 57.99 4.02
C GLY A 234 -1.76 57.97 2.50
N GLN A 235 -2.10 59.13 1.93
CA GLN A 235 -2.17 59.45 0.50
C GLN A 235 -0.80 59.41 -0.18
#